data_AF-A0A5Q3L6V5-F1
#
_entry.id   AF-A0A5Q3L6V5-F1
#
_cell.length_a   1.000
_cell.length_b   1.000
_cell.length_c   1.000
_cell.angle_alpha   90.00
_cell.angle_beta   90.00
_cell.angle_gamma   90.00
#
_symmetry.space_group_name_H-M   'P 1'
#
loop_
_entity.id
_entity.type
_entity.pdbx_description
1 polymer ?
#
loop_
_entity_poly.entity_id
_entity_poly.type
_entity_poly.pdbx_seq_one_letter_code
_entity_poly.pdbx_strand_id
1 'polypeptide(L)'
;MRNASFTTRRFLLLPLFLMMLGGMQSHILCLGQTPPDDLQSGSVKIPSQEAELKPYLQRLVDQLDHEESYLREEASRQLDQIAKETNRPEMVARLLQAMISRPEVSFEVRFRLRRILKELPEVAIEVTEEIEEGEMARLVQLLEADNYSTRVGAKARLDRLAYAEAYAHELLVALKSKLAQRGLPPDSLNHLQKLYETAKGTWALALLKDPSLEEALLEVTEEQIAGWARRMGGDLHQREVAQRELIDLLIRGGDYIQQVRDGIEKELAENEELSPEARLQMNDLIQQTQPAMVAEYWAIEESSTTGTSRKHRGIQHLLIDVPQLGPGALRPSHFDYCDDERAHCVSGNSLSPGDYPVHRAIPHPKDPTSAIFHLVNLPTPRRRIAYDFYIERTPEPERLAEITEKTCLALAESGDALTSNEISMLSILEPNRTSEFVGKYFEQRSLSAAPAEDRPEFSLRLDFEICEYLIEYGTTAAVPGLLKAIENDYFLELSARMPIHVGWMVTFVLIDRDSPEATDAWLAGLISNQDKWLWHDFAEMGDIGSIAAALLLERHQRLPTEFQLERFQVDDAISNSLDDFNVRFPLYRFTDPKGRQKVVRWWQQQKQLNQGRS
;
A
#
# COMPACT_ATOMS: atom_id res chain seq x y z
N MET A 1 48.61 -8.55 -10.47
CA MET A 1 49.76 -7.80 -11.03
C MET A 1 49.30 -6.39 -11.40
N ARG A 2 49.94 -5.39 -10.78
CA ARG A 2 50.02 -3.94 -11.07
C ARG A 2 48.76 -3.06 -11.18
N ASN A 3 48.59 -2.32 -10.08
CA ASN A 3 48.06 -0.96 -9.87
C ASN A 3 48.40 0.10 -10.94
N ALA A 4 47.52 1.11 -11.08
CA ALA A 4 47.84 2.56 -11.10
C ALA A 4 46.52 3.37 -11.20
N SER A 5 46.01 3.99 -10.12
CA SER A 5 46.23 5.39 -9.73
C SER A 5 45.88 6.44 -10.80
N PHE A 6 44.79 7.18 -10.58
CA PHE A 6 44.59 8.51 -11.18
C PHE A 6 44.32 9.54 -10.09
N THR A 7 45.26 10.47 -9.99
CA THR A 7 45.30 11.64 -9.12
C THR A 7 44.70 12.86 -9.82
N THR A 8 43.82 13.54 -9.10
CA THR A 8 43.81 15.00 -8.86
C THR A 8 44.17 15.96 -10.01
N ARG A 9 43.18 16.69 -10.54
CA ARG A 9 43.38 18.08 -10.98
C ARG A 9 42.22 18.97 -10.54
N ARG A 10 42.56 19.87 -9.60
CA ARG A 10 41.83 21.08 -9.23
C ARG A 10 41.76 22.04 -10.42
N PHE A 11 40.60 22.64 -10.64
CA PHE A 11 40.50 23.98 -11.23
C PHE A 11 39.61 24.84 -10.33
N LEU A 12 40.27 25.76 -9.63
CA LEU A 12 39.71 26.98 -9.07
C LEU A 12 39.72 28.03 -10.18
N LEU A 13 38.61 28.71 -10.43
CA LEU A 13 38.59 30.12 -10.81
C LEU A 13 37.24 30.72 -10.34
N LEU A 14 37.38 31.69 -9.43
CA LEU A 14 36.35 32.48 -8.76
C LEU A 14 35.82 33.61 -9.69
N PRO A 15 34.79 34.38 -9.27
CA PRO A 15 33.83 35.08 -10.12
C PRO A 15 34.22 36.52 -10.45
N LEU A 16 33.62 37.04 -11.52
CA LEU A 16 33.56 38.46 -11.86
C LEU A 16 32.22 38.67 -12.56
N PHE A 17 31.28 39.36 -11.92
CA PHE A 17 30.37 40.32 -12.57
C PHE A 17 29.48 40.99 -11.51
N LEU A 18 30.05 42.01 -10.89
CA LEU A 18 29.36 43.00 -10.07
C LEU A 18 30.01 44.34 -10.46
N MET A 19 29.26 45.16 -11.19
CA MET A 19 29.48 46.59 -11.51
C MET A 19 29.04 46.87 -12.97
N MET A 20 27.80 47.33 -13.13
CA MET A 20 27.40 48.35 -14.10
C MET A 20 26.21 49.08 -13.47
N LEU A 21 26.54 49.98 -12.54
CA LEU A 21 25.66 51.03 -12.04
C LEU A 21 25.92 52.30 -12.85
N GLY A 22 24.85 52.97 -13.24
CA GLY A 22 24.86 54.30 -13.85
C GLY A 22 24.00 54.28 -15.12
N GLY A 23 22.89 54.98 -15.23
CA GLY A 23 22.23 55.90 -14.34
C GLY A 23 21.18 56.61 -15.18
N MET A 24 19.92 56.58 -14.78
CA MET A 24 18.94 57.57 -15.22
C MET A 24 18.02 57.87 -14.05
N GLN A 25 18.32 58.99 -13.40
CA GLN A 25 17.33 59.74 -12.64
C GLN A 25 16.25 60.20 -13.61
N SER A 26 15.01 59.84 -13.34
CA SER A 26 13.84 60.59 -13.80
C SER A 26 12.82 60.53 -12.68
N HIS A 27 12.81 61.61 -11.89
CA HIS A 27 11.72 61.95 -10.99
C HIS A 27 10.45 62.11 -11.81
N ILE A 28 9.49 61.20 -11.67
CA ILE A 28 8.08 61.50 -11.85
C ILE A 28 7.35 61.03 -10.59
N LEU A 29 6.91 62.03 -9.84
CA LEU A 29 5.91 61.95 -8.79
C LEU A 29 4.64 61.28 -9.34
N CYS A 30 4.26 60.15 -8.77
CA CYS A 30 2.88 59.67 -8.78
C CYS A 30 2.52 59.26 -7.35
N LEU A 31 1.89 60.22 -6.68
CA LEU A 31 0.90 60.13 -5.61
C LEU A 31 0.86 58.81 -4.83
N GLY A 32 1.32 58.89 -3.59
CA GLY A 32 1.08 57.88 -2.58
C GLY A 32 -0.42 57.67 -2.36
N GLN A 33 -0.86 56.44 -2.57
CA GLN A 33 -1.82 55.82 -1.68
C GLN A 33 -1.00 54.99 -0.70
N THR A 34 -0.87 55.53 0.51
CA THR A 34 -0.49 54.75 1.68
C THR A 34 -1.46 53.56 1.81
N PRO A 35 -0.97 52.33 2.03
CA PRO A 35 -1.86 51.22 2.37
C PRO A 35 -2.65 51.61 3.64
N PRO A 36 -3.92 51.20 3.78
CA PRO A 36 -4.64 51.44 5.03
C PRO A 36 -3.91 50.75 6.19
N ASP A 37 -3.71 51.49 7.28
CA ASP A 37 -3.01 51.12 8.52
C ASP A 37 -3.68 49.98 9.33
N ASP A 38 -4.56 49.19 8.73
CA ASP A 38 -5.29 48.07 9.38
C ASP A 38 -4.65 46.68 9.13
N LEU A 39 -3.43 46.61 8.60
CA LEU A 39 -2.70 45.34 8.40
C LEU A 39 -1.90 44.90 9.64
N GLN A 40 -2.48 45.04 10.83
CA GLN A 40 -1.97 44.38 12.05
C GLN A 40 -2.64 43.01 12.21
N SER A 41 -1.87 41.94 11.96
CA SER A 41 -1.93 40.62 12.60
C SER A 41 -3.30 40.12 13.12
N GLY A 42 -4.36 40.25 12.32
CA GLY A 42 -5.62 39.59 12.59
C GLY A 42 -5.47 38.11 12.24
N SER A 43 -5.63 37.22 13.22
CA SER A 43 -5.72 35.78 12.95
C SER A 43 -6.79 35.56 11.87
N VAL A 44 -6.40 35.04 10.70
CA VAL A 44 -7.33 34.74 9.62
C VAL A 44 -8.33 33.71 10.15
N LYS A 45 -9.62 34.07 10.21
CA LYS A 45 -10.66 33.16 10.68
C LYS A 45 -10.93 32.13 9.59
N ILE A 46 -10.23 31.00 9.64
CA ILE A 46 -10.39 29.89 8.70
C ILE A 46 -11.75 29.22 8.93
N PRO A 47 -12.66 29.19 7.93
CA PRO A 47 -13.93 28.49 8.06
C PRO A 47 -13.73 27.01 8.36
N SER A 48 -14.48 26.47 9.33
CA SER A 48 -14.32 25.09 9.78
C SER A 48 -15.13 24.10 8.93
N GLN A 49 -16.17 24.56 8.22
CA GLN A 49 -17.06 23.73 7.40
C GLN A 49 -16.70 23.83 5.92
N GLU A 50 -16.76 22.70 5.20
CA GLU A 50 -16.43 22.64 3.77
C GLU A 50 -17.27 23.58 2.91
N ALA A 51 -18.58 23.70 3.20
CA ALA A 51 -19.50 24.56 2.48
C ALA A 51 -19.11 26.06 2.51
N GLU A 52 -18.42 26.49 3.56
CA GLU A 52 -17.93 27.87 3.71
C GLU A 52 -16.46 27.99 3.27
N LEU A 53 -15.67 26.94 3.48
CA LEU A 53 -14.25 26.90 3.14
C LEU A 53 -14.03 26.89 1.62
N LYS A 54 -14.82 26.12 0.86
CA LYS A 54 -14.72 26.05 -0.61
C LYS A 54 -14.88 27.41 -1.29
N PRO A 55 -15.96 28.20 -1.06
CA PRO A 55 -16.08 29.53 -1.65
C PRO A 55 -15.06 30.53 -1.09
N TYR A 56 -14.57 30.35 0.13
CA TYR A 56 -13.51 31.18 0.68
C TYR A 56 -12.16 30.96 -0.04
N LEU A 57 -11.73 29.71 -0.17
CA LEU A 57 -10.52 29.35 -0.92
C LEU A 57 -10.63 29.75 -2.39
N GLN A 58 -11.81 29.59 -3.01
CA GLN A 58 -12.04 30.00 -4.39
C GLN A 58 -11.75 31.50 -4.58
N ARG A 59 -12.27 32.36 -3.70
CA ARG A 59 -12.02 33.80 -3.76
C ARG A 59 -10.53 34.13 -3.66
N LEU A 60 -9.79 33.45 -2.78
CA LEU A 60 -8.34 33.66 -2.65
C LEU A 60 -7.60 33.22 -3.91
N VAL A 61 -7.99 32.08 -4.49
CA VAL A 61 -7.43 31.60 -5.76
C VAL A 61 -7.71 32.59 -6.90
N ASP A 62 -8.92 33.12 -7.00
CA ASP A 62 -9.28 34.12 -8.02
C ASP A 62 -8.47 35.42 -7.83
N GLN A 63 -8.23 35.83 -6.58
CA GLN A 63 -7.41 37.00 -6.25
C GLN A 63 -5.93 36.83 -6.61
N LEU A 64 -5.41 35.61 -6.70
CA LEU A 64 -4.02 35.38 -7.13
C LEU A 64 -3.78 35.78 -8.59
N ASP A 65 -4.83 35.86 -9.41
CA ASP A 65 -4.76 36.29 -10.82
C ASP A 65 -5.19 37.75 -11.03
N HIS A 66 -5.47 38.48 -9.94
CA HIS A 66 -5.97 39.86 -10.02
C HIS A 66 -4.92 40.82 -10.60
N GLU A 67 -5.33 41.87 -11.32
CA GLU A 67 -4.40 42.84 -11.93
C GLU A 67 -3.57 43.61 -10.89
N GLU A 68 -4.19 43.95 -9.76
CA GLU A 68 -3.58 44.67 -8.65
C GLU A 68 -2.62 43.80 -7.82
N SER A 69 -1.36 44.23 -7.69
CA SER A 69 -0.32 43.43 -7.02
C SER A 69 -0.57 43.18 -5.53
N TYR A 70 -1.15 44.15 -4.82
CA TYR A 70 -1.38 44.01 -3.38
C TYR A 70 -2.43 42.91 -3.07
N LEU A 71 -3.45 42.74 -3.93
CA LEU A 71 -4.45 41.67 -3.77
C LEU A 71 -3.83 40.29 -3.99
N ARG A 72 -2.92 40.16 -4.97
CA ARG A 72 -2.18 38.90 -5.19
C ARG A 72 -1.29 38.53 -4.02
N GLU A 73 -0.60 39.51 -3.43
CA GLU A 73 0.29 39.30 -2.28
C GLU A 73 -0.50 38.97 -1.01
N GLU A 74 -1.62 39.65 -0.79
CA GLU A 74 -2.51 39.39 0.34
C GLU A 74 -3.13 37.98 0.24
N ALA A 75 -3.67 37.61 -0.92
CA ALA A 75 -4.22 36.27 -1.15
C ALA A 75 -3.16 35.17 -0.97
N SER A 76 -1.93 35.40 -1.45
CA SER A 76 -0.83 34.45 -1.24
C SER A 76 -0.48 34.30 0.23
N ARG A 77 -0.40 35.40 0.99
CA ARG A 77 -0.14 35.36 2.44
C ARG A 77 -1.24 34.60 3.19
N GLN A 78 -2.51 34.86 2.86
CA GLN A 78 -3.63 34.15 3.49
C GLN A 78 -3.62 32.65 3.18
N LEU A 79 -3.33 32.25 1.94
CA LEU A 79 -3.22 30.83 1.59
C LEU A 79 -2.03 30.13 2.26
N ASP A 80 -0.87 30.78 2.33
CA ASP A 80 0.30 30.27 3.07
C ASP A 80 -0.02 30.11 4.58
N GLN A 81 -0.77 31.05 5.16
CA GLN A 81 -1.21 30.97 6.56
C GLN A 81 -2.21 29.82 6.79
N ILE A 82 -3.19 29.67 5.90
CA ILE A 82 -4.16 28.57 5.97
C ILE A 82 -3.46 27.21 5.91
N ALA A 83 -2.47 27.04 5.04
CA ALA A 83 -1.73 25.78 4.94
C ALA A 83 -1.00 25.40 6.23
N LYS A 84 -0.54 26.39 7.01
CA LYS A 84 0.22 26.19 8.25
C LYS A 84 -0.65 26.05 9.49
N GLU A 85 -1.77 26.77 9.54
CA GLU A 85 -2.59 26.93 10.75
C GLU A 85 -3.89 26.11 10.72
N THR A 86 -4.21 25.46 9.60
CA THR A 86 -5.43 24.65 9.50
C THR A 86 -5.37 23.42 10.40
N ASN A 87 -6.46 23.17 11.12
CA ASN A 87 -6.69 21.92 11.83
C ASN A 87 -7.28 20.81 10.93
N ARG A 88 -7.46 21.10 9.64
CA ARG A 88 -7.99 20.17 8.61
C ARG A 88 -7.15 20.24 7.33
N PRO A 89 -5.86 19.87 7.41
CA PRO A 89 -4.93 20.01 6.29
C PRO A 89 -5.35 19.17 5.07
N GLU A 90 -5.93 17.99 5.28
CA GLU A 90 -6.43 17.13 4.19
C GLU A 90 -7.58 17.77 3.39
N MET A 91 -8.54 18.40 4.07
CA MET A 91 -9.67 19.06 3.43
C MET A 91 -9.21 20.26 2.58
N VAL A 92 -8.29 21.06 3.12
CA VAL A 92 -7.69 22.19 2.38
C VAL A 92 -6.90 21.68 1.17
N ALA A 93 -6.08 20.64 1.35
CA ALA A 93 -5.31 20.01 0.27
C ALA A 93 -6.24 19.57 -0.87
N ARG A 94 -7.30 18.81 -0.55
CA ARG A 94 -8.28 18.32 -1.52
C ARG A 94 -8.94 19.46 -2.32
N LEU A 95 -9.39 20.52 -1.64
CA LEU A 95 -10.05 21.65 -2.30
C LEU A 95 -9.10 22.44 -3.21
N LEU A 96 -7.87 22.72 -2.75
CA LEU A 96 -6.87 23.42 -3.56
C LEU A 96 -6.41 22.59 -4.76
N GLN A 97 -6.25 21.27 -4.59
CA GLN A 97 -5.93 20.38 -5.71
C GLN A 97 -7.10 20.26 -6.71
N ALA A 98 -8.36 20.40 -6.26
CA ALA A 98 -9.50 20.48 -7.16
C ALA A 98 -9.46 21.76 -8.01
N MET A 99 -9.16 22.90 -7.38
CA MET A 99 -9.08 24.21 -8.02
C MET A 99 -7.92 24.32 -9.02
N ILE A 100 -6.70 23.89 -8.65
CA ILE A 100 -5.51 24.01 -9.52
C ILE A 100 -5.66 23.26 -10.85
N SER A 101 -6.51 22.25 -10.86
CA SER A 101 -6.69 21.37 -12.01
C SER A 101 -7.80 21.85 -12.96
N ARG A 102 -8.35 23.04 -12.76
CA ARG A 102 -9.24 23.70 -13.73
C ARG A 102 -8.44 24.29 -14.89
N PRO A 103 -8.82 24.13 -16.16
CA PRO A 103 -8.08 24.64 -17.31
C PRO A 103 -7.84 26.16 -17.32
N GLU A 104 -8.77 26.91 -16.75
CA GLU A 104 -8.79 28.38 -16.75
C GLU A 104 -7.75 28.99 -15.82
N VAL A 105 -7.22 28.22 -14.85
CA VAL A 105 -6.24 28.72 -13.89
C VAL A 105 -4.92 29.01 -14.58
N SER A 106 -4.43 30.24 -14.43
CA SER A 106 -3.19 30.72 -15.04
C SER A 106 -1.96 29.97 -14.51
N PHE A 107 -0.88 29.95 -15.29
CA PHE A 107 0.36 29.29 -14.91
C PHE A 107 0.94 29.83 -13.59
N GLU A 108 0.89 31.15 -13.40
CA GLU A 108 1.41 31.81 -12.18
C GLU A 108 0.64 31.36 -10.93
N VAL A 109 -0.70 31.33 -11.02
CA VAL A 109 -1.55 30.83 -9.93
C VAL A 109 -1.25 29.36 -9.64
N ARG A 110 -1.12 28.51 -10.68
CA ARG A 110 -0.74 27.09 -10.49
C ARG A 110 0.60 26.94 -9.80
N PHE A 111 1.60 27.72 -10.19
CA PHE A 111 2.93 27.65 -9.61
C PHE A 111 2.89 27.95 -8.11
N ARG A 112 2.17 29.01 -7.73
CA ARG A 112 1.96 29.39 -6.32
C ARG A 112 1.20 28.30 -5.56
N LEU A 113 0.09 27.81 -6.11
CA LEU A 113 -0.70 26.75 -5.47
C LEU A 113 0.10 25.44 -5.31
N ARG A 114 0.93 25.04 -6.28
CA ARG A 114 1.83 23.87 -6.12
C ARG A 114 2.83 24.05 -4.99
N ARG A 115 3.33 25.27 -4.75
CA ARG A 115 4.22 25.55 -3.63
C ARG A 115 3.51 25.33 -2.30
N ILE A 116 2.27 25.81 -2.19
CA ILE A 116 1.44 25.67 -0.99
C ILE A 116 1.05 24.21 -0.76
N LEU A 117 0.68 23.49 -1.82
CA LEU A 117 0.33 22.06 -1.74
C LEU A 117 1.48 21.18 -1.26
N LYS A 118 2.74 21.60 -1.39
CA LYS A 118 3.89 20.87 -0.82
C LYS A 118 3.96 20.96 0.71
N GLU A 119 3.30 21.94 1.32
CA GLU A 119 3.22 22.10 2.77
C GLU A 119 2.02 21.34 3.37
N LEU A 120 1.17 20.76 2.51
CA LEU A 120 -0.05 20.03 2.88
C LEU A 120 0.13 18.52 2.62
N PRO A 121 -0.65 17.66 3.30
CA PRO A 121 -0.63 16.22 3.05
C PRO A 121 -1.11 15.92 1.63
N GLU A 122 -0.56 14.86 1.04
CA GLU A 122 -1.02 14.34 -0.24
C GLU A 122 -2.35 13.61 -0.03
N VAL A 123 -3.40 14.05 -0.74
CA VAL A 123 -4.75 13.49 -0.63
C VAL A 123 -5.18 12.98 -2.00
N ALA A 124 -5.71 11.76 -2.06
CA ALA A 124 -6.38 11.27 -3.25
C ALA A 124 -7.70 12.04 -3.45
N ILE A 125 -7.83 12.76 -4.56
CA ILE A 125 -9.06 13.47 -4.88
C ILE A 125 -10.02 12.49 -5.57
N GLU A 126 -11.15 12.21 -4.93
CA GLU A 126 -12.29 11.64 -5.63
C GLU A 126 -12.89 12.70 -6.57
N VAL A 127 -13.05 12.36 -7.85
CA VAL A 127 -13.74 13.24 -8.81
C VAL A 127 -15.24 13.17 -8.51
N THR A 128 -15.71 14.05 -7.64
CA THR A 128 -17.13 14.16 -7.26
C THR A 128 -17.91 15.18 -8.10
N GLU A 129 -17.24 15.90 -8.99
CA GLU A 129 -17.88 16.88 -9.87
C GLU A 129 -18.49 16.16 -11.08
N GLU A 130 -19.77 16.39 -11.35
CA GLU A 130 -20.40 16.00 -12.61
C GLU A 130 -19.70 16.73 -13.76
N ILE A 131 -19.32 15.98 -14.79
CA ILE A 131 -18.70 16.49 -16.01
C ILE A 131 -19.83 16.91 -16.96
N GLU A 132 -19.74 18.12 -17.50
CA GLU A 132 -20.73 18.60 -18.47
C GLU A 132 -20.61 17.82 -19.78
N GLU A 133 -21.75 17.62 -20.47
CA GLU A 133 -21.77 16.93 -21.77
C GLU A 133 -20.79 17.60 -22.75
N GLY A 134 -19.84 16.83 -23.27
CA GLY A 134 -18.82 17.32 -24.21
C GLY A 134 -17.60 17.99 -23.57
N GLU A 135 -17.53 18.15 -22.24
CA GLU A 135 -16.34 18.67 -21.54
C GLU A 135 -15.11 17.80 -21.83
N MET A 136 -15.25 16.47 -21.87
CA MET A 136 -14.14 15.56 -22.18
C MET A 136 -13.53 15.83 -23.57
N ALA A 137 -14.37 15.94 -24.59
CA ALA A 137 -13.91 16.25 -25.95
C ALA A 137 -13.21 17.62 -25.99
N ARG A 138 -13.76 18.62 -25.29
CA ARG A 138 -13.13 19.95 -25.14
C ARG A 138 -11.77 19.84 -24.47
N LEU A 139 -11.64 19.12 -23.36
CA LEU A 139 -10.37 18.96 -22.64
C LEU A 139 -9.30 18.31 -23.52
N VAL A 140 -9.66 17.27 -24.28
CA VAL A 140 -8.74 16.63 -25.24
C VAL A 140 -8.30 17.61 -26.32
N GLN A 141 -9.18 18.48 -26.81
CA GLN A 141 -8.80 19.55 -27.76
C GLN A 141 -7.87 20.58 -27.13
N LEU A 142 -8.10 20.96 -25.86
CA LEU A 142 -7.29 21.95 -25.14
C LEU A 142 -5.84 21.51 -24.88
N LEU A 143 -5.51 20.23 -25.06
CA LEU A 143 -4.12 19.75 -25.04
C LEU A 143 -3.25 20.39 -26.15
N GLU A 144 -3.87 20.89 -27.21
CA GLU A 144 -3.20 21.57 -28.33
C GLU A 144 -3.40 23.09 -28.31
N ALA A 145 -4.01 23.66 -27.27
CA ALA A 145 -4.23 25.10 -27.16
C ALA A 145 -2.91 25.87 -27.23
N ASP A 146 -2.86 27.04 -27.87
CA ASP A 146 -1.64 27.86 -27.97
C ASP A 146 -1.10 28.30 -26.61
N ASN A 147 -2.01 28.54 -25.65
CA ASN A 147 -1.66 28.93 -24.28
C ASN A 147 -1.15 27.73 -23.47
N TYR A 148 0.11 27.82 -23.03
CA TYR A 148 0.75 26.80 -22.18
C TYR A 148 -0.04 26.49 -20.90
N SER A 149 -0.61 27.51 -20.24
CA SER A 149 -1.38 27.35 -18.99
C SER A 149 -2.61 26.47 -19.21
N THR A 150 -3.29 26.68 -20.33
CA THR A 150 -4.48 25.92 -20.74
C THR A 150 -4.13 24.47 -21.03
N ARG A 151 -3.04 24.20 -21.75
CA ARG A 151 -2.56 22.82 -22.00
C ARG A 151 -2.25 22.08 -20.71
N VAL A 152 -1.52 22.73 -19.80
CA VAL A 152 -1.16 22.15 -18.49
C VAL A 152 -2.40 21.86 -17.66
N GLY A 153 -3.42 22.72 -17.75
CA GLY A 153 -4.70 22.52 -17.08
C GLY A 153 -5.55 21.40 -17.61
N ALA A 154 -5.72 21.36 -18.93
CA ALA A 154 -6.41 20.26 -19.60
C ALA A 154 -5.73 18.93 -19.26
N LYS A 155 -4.40 18.88 -19.33
CA LYS A 155 -3.61 17.71 -18.93
C LYS A 155 -3.89 17.29 -17.48
N ALA A 156 -3.75 18.19 -16.51
CA ALA A 156 -3.99 17.85 -15.10
C ALA A 156 -5.44 17.42 -14.83
N ARG A 157 -6.43 17.98 -15.55
CA ARG A 157 -7.82 17.51 -15.45
C ARG A 157 -7.96 16.11 -16.03
N LEU A 158 -7.47 15.86 -17.24
CA LEU A 158 -7.54 14.55 -17.91
C LEU A 158 -6.79 13.46 -17.15
N ASP A 159 -5.60 13.76 -16.61
CA ASP A 159 -4.83 12.83 -15.76
C ASP A 159 -5.68 12.36 -14.57
N ARG A 160 -6.44 13.25 -13.92
CA ARG A 160 -7.35 12.87 -12.83
C ARG A 160 -8.56 12.08 -13.32
N LEU A 161 -9.17 12.50 -14.42
CA LEU A 161 -10.33 11.82 -15.00
C LEU A 161 -10.00 10.40 -15.45
N ALA A 162 -8.77 10.15 -15.90
CA ALA A 162 -8.31 8.82 -16.28
C ALA A 162 -8.33 7.80 -15.13
N TYR A 163 -8.26 8.25 -13.87
CA TYR A 163 -8.38 7.40 -12.68
C TYR A 163 -9.80 7.33 -12.10
N ALA A 164 -10.75 8.10 -12.65
CA ALA A 164 -12.12 8.14 -12.19
C ALA A 164 -12.97 7.08 -12.92
N GLU A 165 -13.42 6.05 -12.19
CA GLU A 165 -14.17 4.91 -12.74
C GLU A 165 -15.40 5.33 -13.54
N ALA A 166 -16.16 6.32 -13.05
CA ALA A 166 -17.36 6.83 -13.69
C ALA A 166 -17.15 7.43 -15.09
N TYR A 167 -15.93 7.90 -15.39
CA TYR A 167 -15.64 8.64 -16.63
C TYR A 167 -14.62 7.93 -17.53
N ALA A 168 -14.09 6.79 -17.09
CA ALA A 168 -13.00 6.10 -17.80
C ALA A 168 -13.39 5.70 -19.23
N HIS A 169 -14.61 5.18 -19.45
CA HIS A 169 -15.07 4.81 -20.78
C HIS A 169 -15.30 6.01 -21.70
N GLU A 170 -15.93 7.08 -21.21
CA GLU A 170 -16.13 8.31 -22.02
C GLU A 170 -14.79 8.90 -22.44
N LEU A 171 -13.80 8.90 -21.53
CA LEU A 171 -12.45 9.36 -21.81
C LEU A 171 -11.78 8.50 -22.88
N LEU A 172 -11.91 7.18 -22.80
CA LEU A 172 -11.38 6.27 -23.81
C LEU A 172 -11.93 6.59 -25.20
N VAL A 173 -13.24 6.80 -25.32
CA VAL A 173 -13.87 7.17 -26.60
C VAL A 173 -13.29 8.48 -27.15
N ALA A 174 -13.18 9.52 -26.31
CA ALA A 174 -12.61 10.80 -26.70
C ALA A 174 -11.12 10.68 -27.12
N LEU A 175 -10.33 9.93 -26.36
CA LEU A 175 -8.91 9.70 -26.65
C LEU A 175 -8.70 8.90 -27.93
N LYS A 176 -9.49 7.84 -28.18
CA LYS A 176 -9.42 7.06 -29.43
C LYS A 176 -9.67 7.94 -30.66
N SER A 177 -10.69 8.82 -30.60
CA SER A 177 -10.96 9.75 -31.70
C SER A 177 -9.79 10.70 -31.97
N LYS A 178 -9.05 11.11 -30.93
CA LYS A 178 -7.88 11.97 -31.08
C LYS A 178 -6.67 11.20 -31.61
N LEU A 179 -6.39 10.02 -31.07
CA LEU A 179 -5.28 9.15 -31.47
C LEU A 179 -5.42 8.63 -32.92
N ALA A 180 -6.65 8.56 -33.45
CA ALA A 180 -6.91 8.25 -34.84
C ALA A 180 -6.54 9.40 -35.83
N GLN A 181 -6.18 10.59 -35.34
CA GLN A 181 -5.75 11.69 -36.21
C GLN A 181 -4.30 11.50 -36.64
N ARG A 182 -4.01 11.68 -37.93
CA ARG A 182 -2.64 11.66 -38.46
C ARG A 182 -1.90 12.95 -38.13
N GLY A 183 -0.61 12.84 -37.84
CA GLY A 183 0.29 14.01 -37.68
C GLY A 183 0.32 14.61 -36.28
N LEU A 184 -0.09 13.88 -35.24
CA LEU A 184 0.10 14.31 -33.86
C LEU A 184 1.60 14.48 -33.54
N PRO A 185 2.01 15.56 -32.84
CA PRO A 185 3.37 15.71 -32.36
C PRO A 185 3.76 14.53 -31.43
N PRO A 186 5.02 14.04 -31.46
CA PRO A 186 5.45 12.90 -30.66
C PRO A 186 5.17 13.02 -29.15
N ASP A 187 5.38 14.21 -28.57
CA ASP A 187 5.11 14.44 -27.15
C ASP A 187 3.61 14.35 -26.80
N SER A 188 2.76 14.81 -27.72
CA SER A 188 1.29 14.72 -27.56
C SER A 188 0.83 13.28 -27.72
N LEU A 189 1.37 12.55 -28.70
CA LEU A 189 1.09 11.13 -28.90
C LEU A 189 1.47 10.30 -27.66
N ASN A 190 2.68 10.49 -27.14
CA ASN A 190 3.15 9.78 -25.95
C ASN A 190 2.27 10.06 -24.72
N HIS A 191 1.85 11.30 -24.53
CA HIS A 191 1.00 11.66 -23.41
C HIS A 191 -0.43 11.09 -23.57
N LEU A 192 -1.03 11.21 -24.75
CA LEU A 192 -2.35 10.66 -25.05
C LEU A 192 -2.38 9.14 -24.94
N GLN A 193 -1.31 8.45 -25.38
CA GLN A 193 -1.19 7.01 -25.23
C GLN A 193 -1.15 6.62 -23.75
N LYS A 194 -0.39 7.33 -22.91
CA LYS A 194 -0.37 7.09 -21.46
C LYS A 194 -1.76 7.28 -20.83
N LEU A 195 -2.45 8.37 -21.18
CA LEU A 195 -3.82 8.62 -20.73
C LEU A 195 -4.78 7.51 -21.18
N TYR A 196 -4.64 7.02 -22.41
CA TYR A 196 -5.43 5.91 -22.95
C TYR A 196 -5.18 4.63 -22.15
N GLU A 197 -3.92 4.26 -21.89
CA GLU A 197 -3.58 3.08 -21.08
C GLU A 197 -4.14 3.18 -19.65
N THR A 198 -4.04 4.36 -19.02
CA THR A 198 -4.62 4.60 -17.68
C THR A 198 -6.15 4.48 -17.69
N ALA A 199 -6.82 5.15 -18.63
CA ALA A 199 -8.28 5.08 -18.72
C ALA A 199 -8.77 3.66 -19.04
N LYS A 200 -8.00 2.91 -19.85
CA LYS A 200 -8.27 1.51 -20.21
C LYS A 200 -8.21 0.61 -18.97
N GLY A 201 -7.15 0.73 -18.19
CA GLY A 201 -6.99 -0.01 -16.94
C GLY A 201 -8.07 0.33 -15.92
N THR A 202 -8.38 1.61 -15.74
CA THR A 202 -9.46 2.07 -14.84
C THR A 202 -10.82 1.53 -15.27
N TRP A 203 -11.14 1.57 -16.57
CA TRP A 203 -12.39 1.04 -17.08
C TRP A 203 -12.48 -0.48 -16.91
N ALA A 204 -11.39 -1.22 -17.18
CA ALA A 204 -11.35 -2.66 -16.97
C ALA A 204 -11.58 -3.03 -15.49
N LEU A 205 -11.02 -2.28 -14.54
CA LEU A 205 -11.30 -2.45 -13.11
C LEU A 205 -12.75 -2.11 -12.76
N ALA A 206 -13.30 -1.01 -13.29
CA ALA A 206 -14.69 -0.62 -13.05
C ALA A 206 -15.67 -1.71 -13.50
N LEU A 207 -15.46 -2.30 -14.68
CA LEU A 207 -16.28 -3.41 -15.20
C LEU A 207 -16.15 -4.71 -14.39
N LEU A 208 -15.05 -4.92 -13.66
CA LEU A 208 -14.94 -6.06 -12.75
C LEU A 208 -15.76 -5.84 -11.47
N LYS A 209 -15.87 -4.60 -11.01
CA LYS A 209 -16.66 -4.23 -9.83
C LYS A 209 -18.15 -4.19 -10.14
N ASP A 210 -18.51 -3.64 -11.29
CA ASP A 210 -19.88 -3.50 -11.75
C ASP A 210 -20.01 -3.87 -13.24
N PRO A 211 -20.35 -5.14 -13.54
CA PRO A 211 -20.59 -5.60 -14.90
C PRO A 211 -21.78 -4.93 -15.60
N SER A 212 -22.72 -4.32 -14.86
CA SER A 212 -23.91 -3.69 -15.47
C SER A 212 -23.58 -2.47 -16.32
N LEU A 213 -22.39 -1.88 -16.12
CA LEU A 213 -21.85 -0.79 -16.92
C LEU A 213 -21.69 -1.16 -18.41
N GLU A 214 -21.65 -2.45 -18.75
CA GLU A 214 -21.63 -2.93 -20.14
C GLU A 214 -22.98 -2.77 -20.86
N GLU A 215 -24.10 -2.83 -20.14
CA GLU A 215 -25.45 -2.78 -20.75
C GLU A 215 -25.74 -1.43 -21.41
N ALA A 216 -25.06 -0.38 -20.97
CA ALA A 216 -25.15 0.96 -21.55
C ALA A 216 -24.35 1.13 -22.86
N LEU A 217 -23.55 0.15 -23.26
CA LEU A 217 -22.68 0.23 -24.42
C LEU A 217 -23.40 -0.22 -25.69
N LEU A 218 -23.14 0.49 -26.80
CA LEU A 218 -23.65 0.08 -28.11
C LEU A 218 -23.03 -1.26 -28.53
N GLU A 219 -23.88 -2.14 -29.06
CA GLU A 219 -23.47 -3.40 -29.66
C GLU A 219 -22.56 -3.18 -30.87
N VAL A 220 -21.62 -4.10 -31.05
CA VAL A 220 -20.71 -4.12 -32.19
C VAL A 220 -21.00 -5.34 -33.04
N THR A 221 -21.22 -5.11 -34.33
CA THR A 221 -21.55 -6.17 -35.30
C THR A 221 -20.32 -6.99 -35.69
N GLU A 222 -20.51 -8.26 -36.04
CA GLU A 222 -19.44 -9.13 -36.56
C GLU A 222 -18.73 -8.53 -37.78
N GLU A 223 -19.45 -7.78 -38.61
CA GLU A 223 -18.92 -7.09 -39.79
C GLU A 223 -17.93 -5.97 -39.41
N GLN A 224 -18.21 -5.25 -38.32
CA GLN A 224 -17.29 -4.25 -37.77
C GLN A 224 -16.02 -4.92 -37.22
N ILE A 225 -16.17 -6.04 -36.48
CA ILE A 225 -15.06 -6.82 -35.94
C ILE A 225 -14.16 -7.33 -37.06
N ALA A 226 -14.75 -7.95 -38.09
CA ALA A 226 -14.02 -8.40 -39.29
C ALA A 226 -13.38 -7.21 -40.05
N GLY A 227 -14.01 -6.04 -40.03
CA GLY A 227 -13.44 -4.80 -40.58
C GLY A 227 -12.24 -4.28 -39.80
N TRP A 228 -12.17 -4.48 -38.48
CA TRP A 228 -10.99 -4.18 -37.68
C TRP A 228 -9.89 -5.23 -37.85
N ALA A 229 -10.24 -6.53 -37.85
CA ALA A 229 -9.28 -7.61 -38.09
C ALA A 229 -8.53 -7.41 -39.43
N ARG A 230 -9.24 -7.11 -40.53
CA ARG A 230 -8.62 -6.77 -41.82
C ARG A 230 -7.68 -5.56 -41.74
N ARG A 231 -8.06 -4.52 -41.00
CA ARG A 231 -7.24 -3.30 -40.84
C ARG A 231 -5.95 -3.53 -40.06
N MET A 232 -5.85 -4.60 -39.27
CA MET A 232 -4.59 -4.99 -38.64
C MET A 232 -3.50 -5.33 -39.68
N GLY A 233 -3.89 -5.81 -40.87
CA GLY A 233 -2.99 -6.03 -41.99
C GLY A 233 -2.54 -4.76 -42.73
N GLY A 234 -3.11 -3.60 -42.39
CA GLY A 234 -2.83 -2.32 -43.03
C GLY A 234 -1.51 -1.66 -42.61
N ASP A 235 -1.41 -0.37 -42.90
CA ASP A 235 -0.29 0.46 -42.43
C ASP A 235 -0.28 0.59 -40.90
N LEU A 236 0.85 1.03 -40.32
CA LEU A 236 1.03 1.12 -38.87
C LEU A 236 -0.12 1.88 -38.19
N HIS A 237 -0.59 2.98 -38.79
CA HIS A 237 -1.64 3.80 -38.21
C HIS A 237 -3.00 3.10 -38.24
N GLN A 238 -3.36 2.46 -39.36
CA GLN A 238 -4.59 1.67 -39.46
C GLN A 238 -4.59 0.51 -38.47
N ARG A 239 -3.43 -0.14 -38.30
CA ARG A 239 -3.22 -1.24 -37.37
C ARG A 239 -3.41 -0.82 -35.93
N GLU A 240 -2.78 0.28 -35.50
CA GLU A 240 -2.96 0.78 -34.14
C GLU A 240 -4.41 1.21 -33.84
N VAL A 241 -5.13 1.79 -34.82
CA VAL A 241 -6.55 2.12 -34.65
C VAL A 241 -7.38 0.85 -34.50
N ALA A 242 -7.17 -0.15 -35.35
CA ALA A 242 -7.87 -1.42 -35.27
C ALA A 242 -7.58 -2.17 -33.96
N GLN A 243 -6.32 -2.18 -33.52
CA GLN A 243 -5.89 -2.84 -32.30
C GLN A 243 -6.62 -2.27 -31.07
N ARG A 244 -6.76 -0.95 -30.96
CA ARG A 244 -7.48 -0.31 -29.84
C ARG A 244 -8.94 -0.74 -29.79
N GLU A 245 -9.63 -0.78 -30.93
CA GLU A 245 -11.03 -1.22 -30.99
C GLU A 245 -11.18 -2.72 -30.64
N LEU A 246 -10.27 -3.57 -31.11
CA LEU A 246 -10.28 -5.00 -30.76
C LEU A 246 -9.99 -5.22 -29.26
N ILE A 247 -9.06 -4.47 -28.67
CA ILE A 247 -8.77 -4.53 -27.23
C ILE A 247 -9.98 -4.08 -26.40
N ASP A 248 -10.69 -3.03 -26.81
CA ASP A 248 -11.90 -2.60 -26.12
C ASP A 248 -12.97 -3.70 -26.11
N LEU A 249 -13.12 -4.46 -27.20
CA LEU A 249 -13.99 -5.63 -27.24
C LEU A 249 -13.52 -6.76 -26.32
N LEU A 250 -12.21 -7.01 -26.25
CA LEU A 250 -11.64 -7.98 -25.32
C LEU A 250 -11.86 -7.59 -23.84
N ILE A 251 -11.89 -6.29 -23.53
CA ILE A 251 -12.26 -5.76 -22.21
C ILE A 251 -13.75 -5.97 -21.95
N ARG A 252 -14.63 -5.68 -22.93
CA ARG A 252 -16.07 -5.97 -22.82
C ARG A 252 -16.36 -7.46 -22.62
N GLY A 253 -15.49 -8.37 -23.03
CA GLY A 253 -15.62 -9.78 -22.68
C GLY A 253 -16.83 -10.47 -23.33
N GLY A 254 -17.33 -11.54 -22.71
CA GLY A 254 -18.43 -12.34 -23.25
C GLY A 254 -18.11 -12.95 -24.62
N ASP A 255 -19.10 -13.00 -25.51
CA ASP A 255 -18.98 -13.56 -26.86
C ASP A 255 -17.97 -12.81 -27.74
N TYR A 256 -17.68 -11.53 -27.42
CA TYR A 256 -16.70 -10.75 -28.17
C TYR A 256 -15.28 -11.35 -28.11
N ILE A 257 -14.93 -12.09 -27.05
CA ILE A 257 -13.61 -12.74 -26.96
C ILE A 257 -13.45 -13.74 -28.11
N GLN A 258 -14.46 -14.59 -28.32
CA GLN A 258 -14.44 -15.60 -29.37
C GLN A 258 -14.57 -14.95 -30.76
N GLN A 259 -15.45 -13.97 -30.93
CA GLN A 259 -15.62 -13.26 -32.21
C GLN A 259 -14.35 -12.53 -32.66
N VAL A 260 -13.63 -11.87 -31.74
CA VAL A 260 -12.34 -11.23 -32.03
C VAL A 260 -11.31 -12.28 -32.43
N ARG A 261 -11.22 -13.39 -31.68
CA ARG A 261 -10.30 -14.49 -31.98
C ARG A 261 -10.54 -15.05 -33.38
N ASP A 262 -11.78 -15.44 -33.68
CA ASP A 262 -12.16 -16.03 -34.96
C ASP A 262 -11.90 -15.06 -36.13
N GLY A 263 -12.21 -13.77 -35.93
CA GLY A 263 -11.94 -12.72 -36.92
C GLY A 263 -10.46 -12.56 -37.25
N ILE A 264 -9.57 -12.62 -36.24
CA ILE A 264 -8.12 -12.52 -36.43
C ILE A 264 -7.55 -13.81 -37.03
N GLU A 265 -7.96 -14.98 -36.55
CA GLU A 265 -7.52 -16.28 -37.08
C GLU A 265 -7.90 -16.43 -38.57
N LYS A 266 -9.10 -15.99 -38.94
CA LYS A 266 -9.53 -15.94 -40.34
C LYS A 266 -8.62 -15.05 -41.19
N GLU A 267 -8.32 -13.84 -40.74
CA GLU A 267 -7.44 -12.92 -41.47
C GLU A 267 -6.01 -13.49 -41.62
N LEU A 268 -5.47 -14.10 -40.56
CA LEU A 268 -4.17 -14.76 -40.60
C LEU A 268 -4.11 -15.92 -41.60
N ALA A 269 -5.23 -16.63 -41.79
CA ALA A 269 -5.35 -17.76 -42.71
C ALA A 269 -5.60 -17.33 -44.16
N GLU A 270 -6.41 -16.29 -44.38
CA GLU A 270 -6.82 -15.84 -45.71
C GLU A 270 -5.83 -14.85 -46.36
N ASN A 271 -5.07 -14.10 -45.54
CA ASN A 271 -4.16 -13.07 -46.03
C ASN A 271 -2.68 -13.52 -45.96
N GLU A 272 -2.18 -14.05 -47.09
CA GLU A 272 -0.79 -14.50 -47.20
C GLU A 272 0.22 -13.33 -47.18
N GLU A 273 -0.18 -12.13 -47.62
CA GLU A 273 0.69 -10.95 -47.80
C GLU A 273 0.91 -10.11 -46.52
N LEU A 274 0.40 -10.57 -45.37
CA LEU A 274 0.58 -9.87 -44.09
C LEU A 274 2.07 -9.66 -43.74
N SER A 275 2.42 -8.43 -43.34
CA SER A 275 3.75 -8.14 -42.84
C SER A 275 4.08 -8.96 -41.59
N PRO A 276 5.36 -9.30 -41.33
CA PRO A 276 5.76 -10.03 -40.13
C PRO A 276 5.28 -9.37 -38.83
N GLU A 277 5.33 -8.04 -38.77
CA GLU A 277 4.89 -7.25 -37.61
C GLU A 277 3.37 -7.33 -37.43
N ALA A 278 2.59 -7.31 -38.51
CA ALA A 278 1.14 -7.50 -38.44
C ALA A 278 0.79 -8.89 -37.90
N ARG A 279 1.46 -9.92 -38.40
CA ARG A 279 1.30 -11.30 -37.93
C ARG A 279 1.64 -11.45 -36.45
N LEU A 280 2.74 -10.84 -35.99
CA LEU A 280 3.11 -10.84 -34.58
C LEU A 280 2.03 -10.19 -33.70
N GLN A 281 1.59 -8.98 -34.04
CA GLN A 281 0.56 -8.29 -33.25
C GLN A 281 -0.80 -8.99 -33.25
N MET A 282 -1.19 -9.61 -34.37
CA MET A 282 -2.39 -10.44 -34.45
C MET A 282 -2.28 -11.69 -33.56
N ASN A 283 -1.13 -12.37 -33.58
CA ASN A 283 -0.89 -13.52 -32.69
C ASN A 283 -0.87 -13.09 -31.21
N ASP A 284 -0.31 -11.92 -30.88
CA ASP A 284 -0.36 -11.37 -29.53
C ASP A 284 -1.81 -11.15 -29.06
N LEU A 285 -2.70 -10.67 -29.94
CA LEU A 285 -4.14 -10.53 -29.63
C LEU A 285 -4.82 -11.89 -29.44
N ILE A 286 -4.50 -12.91 -30.25
CA ILE A 286 -5.02 -14.27 -30.06
C ILE A 286 -4.54 -14.85 -28.73
N GLN A 287 -3.25 -14.71 -28.40
CA GLN A 287 -2.70 -15.11 -27.12
C GLN A 287 -3.40 -14.38 -25.97
N GLN A 288 -3.79 -13.13 -26.20
CA GLN A 288 -4.60 -12.39 -25.25
C GLN A 288 -6.02 -12.98 -25.07
N THR A 289 -6.55 -13.80 -25.95
CA THR A 289 -7.86 -14.45 -25.70
C THR A 289 -7.78 -15.67 -24.80
N GLN A 290 -6.56 -16.18 -24.54
CA GLN A 290 -6.36 -17.40 -23.77
C GLN A 290 -6.44 -17.14 -22.25
N PRO A 291 -6.98 -18.10 -21.48
CA PRO A 291 -6.91 -18.08 -20.03
C PRO A 291 -5.47 -18.00 -19.55
N ALA A 292 -5.24 -17.18 -18.53
CA ALA A 292 -3.93 -16.97 -17.96
C ALA A 292 -4.00 -16.94 -16.44
N MET A 293 -2.84 -16.93 -15.82
CA MET A 293 -2.66 -16.66 -14.42
C MET A 293 -1.36 -15.90 -14.21
N VAL A 294 -1.18 -15.39 -12.99
CA VAL A 294 0.08 -14.82 -12.55
C VAL A 294 0.55 -15.55 -11.31
N ALA A 295 1.86 -15.78 -11.23
CA ALA A 295 2.55 -16.14 -10.00
C ALA A 295 3.41 -14.97 -9.53
N GLU A 296 3.04 -14.37 -8.41
CA GLU A 296 3.85 -13.38 -7.70
C GLU A 296 4.81 -14.07 -6.73
N TYR A 297 6.02 -13.53 -6.61
CA TYR A 297 7.03 -13.97 -5.65
C TYR A 297 7.30 -12.88 -4.62
N TRP A 298 7.14 -13.22 -3.35
CA TRP A 298 7.37 -12.30 -2.22
C TRP A 298 8.41 -12.89 -1.28
N ALA A 299 9.28 -12.04 -0.75
CA ALA A 299 10.34 -12.48 0.14
C ALA A 299 10.66 -11.46 1.24
N ILE A 300 11.24 -11.96 2.32
CA ILE A 300 11.86 -11.13 3.35
C ILE A 300 13.29 -10.77 2.91
N GLU A 301 13.64 -9.50 3.06
CA GLU A 301 15.01 -8.99 2.97
C GLU A 301 15.45 -8.46 4.33
N GLU A 302 16.53 -9.03 4.85
CA GLU A 302 17.24 -8.46 5.99
C GLU A 302 18.25 -7.42 5.51
N SER A 303 18.09 -6.20 6.02
CA SER A 303 19.03 -5.11 5.79
C SER A 303 19.63 -4.69 7.12
N SER A 304 20.97 -4.68 7.20
CA SER A 304 21.69 -4.20 8.38
C SER A 304 21.40 -2.74 8.73
N THR A 305 20.83 -1.97 7.79
CA THR A 305 20.55 -0.54 7.95
C THR A 305 19.07 -0.20 8.11
N THR A 306 18.16 -1.00 7.55
CA THR A 306 16.72 -0.68 7.52
C THR A 306 15.85 -1.74 8.19
N GLY A 307 16.47 -2.79 8.75
CA GLY A 307 15.76 -3.92 9.37
C GLY A 307 15.16 -4.87 8.34
N THR A 308 14.24 -5.71 8.79
CA THR A 308 13.52 -6.69 8.00
C THR A 308 12.46 -6.02 7.12
N SER A 309 12.57 -6.16 5.79
CA SER A 309 11.59 -5.63 4.85
C SER A 309 10.93 -6.76 4.04
N ARG A 310 9.62 -6.67 3.84
CA ARG A 310 8.85 -7.61 3.02
C ARG A 310 8.69 -7.02 1.64
N LYS A 311 9.19 -7.71 0.62
CA LYS A 311 9.29 -7.17 -0.73
C LYS A 311 8.71 -8.11 -1.77
N HIS A 312 7.95 -7.52 -2.68
CA HIS A 312 7.58 -8.17 -3.92
C HIS A 312 8.81 -8.21 -4.85
N ARG A 313 9.13 -9.40 -5.35
CA ARG A 313 10.40 -9.68 -6.04
C ARG A 313 10.23 -9.90 -7.54
N GLY A 314 9.05 -10.32 -7.96
CA GLY A 314 8.80 -10.58 -9.37
C GLY A 314 7.43 -11.17 -9.63
N ILE A 315 7.04 -11.02 -10.89
CA ILE A 315 5.79 -11.53 -11.46
C ILE A 315 6.17 -12.45 -12.60
N GLN A 316 5.58 -13.65 -12.63
CA GLN A 316 5.59 -14.52 -13.79
C GLN A 316 4.18 -14.60 -14.36
N HIS A 317 3.99 -14.09 -15.58
CA HIS A 317 2.76 -14.28 -16.34
C HIS A 317 2.77 -15.66 -16.99
N LEU A 318 1.70 -16.42 -16.77
CA LEU A 318 1.57 -17.80 -17.23
C LEU A 318 0.29 -17.98 -18.04
N LEU A 319 0.38 -18.67 -19.17
CA LEU A 319 -0.80 -19.14 -19.91
C LEU A 319 -1.21 -20.51 -19.37
N ILE A 320 -2.53 -20.74 -19.27
CA ILE A 320 -3.06 -22.04 -18.86
C ILE A 320 -3.01 -23.01 -20.05
N ASP A 321 -2.64 -24.25 -19.78
CA ASP A 321 -2.45 -25.35 -20.75
C ASP A 321 -1.34 -25.08 -21.78
N VAL A 322 -0.40 -24.18 -21.45
CA VAL A 322 0.76 -23.87 -22.30
C VAL A 322 2.04 -23.96 -21.46
N PRO A 323 2.91 -24.97 -21.70
CA PRO A 323 4.20 -25.04 -21.03
C PRO A 323 5.10 -23.84 -21.41
N GLN A 324 5.57 -23.10 -20.41
CA GLN A 324 6.39 -21.90 -20.63
C GLN A 324 7.75 -22.02 -19.93
N LEU A 325 8.82 -21.88 -20.72
CA LEU A 325 10.20 -21.91 -20.23
C LEU A 325 10.71 -20.49 -19.99
N GLY A 326 10.80 -20.09 -18.72
CA GLY A 326 11.39 -18.80 -18.35
C GLY A 326 12.90 -18.74 -18.63
N PRO A 327 13.49 -17.54 -18.77
CA PRO A 327 14.94 -17.38 -18.91
C PRO A 327 15.70 -18.04 -17.75
N GLY A 328 16.61 -18.97 -18.05
CA GLY A 328 17.40 -19.68 -17.02
C GLY A 328 16.67 -20.82 -16.28
N ALA A 329 15.42 -21.10 -16.65
CA ALA A 329 14.65 -22.23 -16.11
C ALA A 329 15.24 -23.59 -16.55
N LEU A 330 15.27 -24.56 -15.63
CA LEU A 330 15.68 -25.93 -15.95
C LEU A 330 14.56 -26.74 -16.62
N ARG A 331 13.29 -26.43 -16.28
CA ARG A 331 12.09 -27.06 -16.85
C ARG A 331 10.98 -26.01 -17.05
N PRO A 332 10.04 -26.24 -17.97
CA PRO A 332 8.92 -25.33 -18.15
C PRO A 332 8.01 -25.30 -16.92
N SER A 333 7.49 -24.12 -16.61
CA SER A 333 6.33 -23.98 -15.73
C SER A 333 5.08 -24.29 -16.57
N HIS A 334 4.25 -25.21 -16.10
CA HIS A 334 3.03 -25.64 -16.78
C HIS A 334 1.92 -25.84 -15.75
N PHE A 335 0.85 -25.08 -15.93
CA PHE A 335 -0.43 -25.22 -15.24
C PHE A 335 -1.48 -25.54 -16.30
N ASP A 336 -2.15 -26.68 -16.18
CA ASP A 336 -3.20 -27.10 -17.11
C ASP A 336 -4.59 -26.60 -16.67
N TYR A 337 -4.71 -26.11 -15.43
CA TYR A 337 -5.96 -25.65 -14.84
C TYR A 337 -5.73 -24.51 -13.83
N CYS A 338 -6.64 -23.53 -13.83
CA CYS A 338 -6.71 -22.46 -12.83
C CYS A 338 -8.14 -21.91 -12.74
N ASP A 339 -8.68 -21.80 -11.54
CA ASP A 339 -9.91 -21.08 -11.21
C ASP A 339 -9.68 -20.12 -10.02
N ASP A 340 -10.73 -19.51 -9.48
CA ASP A 340 -10.61 -18.55 -8.37
C ASP A 340 -10.30 -19.21 -7.00
N GLU A 341 -10.27 -20.55 -6.93
CA GLU A 341 -9.99 -21.31 -5.71
C GLU A 341 -8.64 -22.06 -5.79
N ARG A 342 -8.32 -22.66 -6.93
CA ARG A 342 -7.17 -23.55 -7.10
C ARG A 342 -6.53 -23.48 -8.49
N ALA A 343 -5.25 -23.77 -8.54
CA ALA A 343 -4.46 -23.97 -9.76
C ALA A 343 -3.73 -25.32 -9.70
N HIS A 344 -3.76 -26.08 -10.80
CA HIS A 344 -3.07 -27.37 -10.89
C HIS A 344 -1.71 -27.20 -11.58
N CYS A 345 -0.63 -27.43 -10.84
CA CYS A 345 0.72 -27.40 -11.38
C CYS A 345 1.10 -28.80 -11.88
N VAL A 346 1.32 -28.94 -13.19
CA VAL A 346 1.82 -30.19 -13.80
C VAL A 346 3.34 -30.26 -13.68
N SER A 347 4.01 -29.12 -13.91
CA SER A 347 5.46 -28.99 -13.74
C SER A 347 5.84 -27.55 -13.41
N GLY A 348 6.83 -27.34 -12.54
CA GLY A 348 7.32 -25.99 -12.21
C GLY A 348 8.74 -25.99 -11.70
N ASN A 349 9.52 -24.92 -11.91
CA ASN A 349 10.86 -24.83 -11.32
C ASN A 349 10.82 -24.63 -9.81
N SER A 350 9.91 -23.78 -9.35
CA SER A 350 9.80 -23.39 -7.95
C SER A 350 8.71 -24.16 -7.22
N LEU A 351 7.52 -24.26 -7.80
CA LEU A 351 6.43 -25.09 -7.27
C LEU A 351 6.58 -26.54 -7.74
N SER A 352 6.23 -27.47 -6.85
CA SER A 352 6.20 -28.90 -7.17
C SER A 352 4.89 -29.25 -7.89
N PRO A 353 4.79 -30.39 -8.58
CA PRO A 353 3.51 -30.80 -9.14
C PRO A 353 2.45 -30.98 -8.03
N GLY A 354 1.23 -30.51 -8.27
CA GLY A 354 0.12 -30.57 -7.30
C GLY A 354 -0.86 -29.41 -7.41
N ASP A 355 -1.90 -29.44 -6.57
CA ASP A 355 -2.90 -28.38 -6.47
C ASP A 355 -2.46 -27.30 -5.47
N TYR A 356 -2.65 -26.04 -5.86
CA TYR A 356 -2.28 -24.87 -5.08
C TYR A 356 -3.46 -23.92 -4.94
N PRO A 357 -3.63 -23.26 -3.77
CA PRO A 357 -4.68 -22.26 -3.61
C PRO A 357 -4.41 -21.02 -4.47
N VAL A 358 -5.48 -20.38 -4.93
CA VAL A 358 -5.43 -19.11 -5.66
C VAL A 358 -5.89 -17.96 -4.74
N HIS A 359 -5.34 -16.77 -4.94
CA HIS A 359 -5.58 -15.55 -4.17
C HIS A 359 -5.15 -15.62 -2.69
N ARG A 360 -4.29 -16.57 -2.36
CA ARG A 360 -3.76 -16.82 -1.01
C ARG A 360 -2.25 -17.04 -1.08
N ALA A 361 -1.56 -16.78 0.03
CA ALA A 361 -0.15 -17.06 0.14
C ALA A 361 0.12 -18.58 0.17
N ILE A 362 1.18 -18.99 -0.52
CA ILE A 362 1.67 -20.36 -0.58
C ILE A 362 3.12 -20.37 -0.07
N PRO A 363 3.45 -21.15 0.96
CA PRO A 363 4.83 -21.24 1.45
C PRO A 363 5.76 -21.76 0.36
N HIS A 364 6.93 -21.13 0.19
CA HIS A 364 7.92 -21.61 -0.76
C HIS A 364 8.42 -23.02 -0.35
N PRO A 365 8.39 -24.03 -1.24
CA PRO A 365 8.59 -25.43 -0.84
C PRO A 365 10.01 -25.75 -0.35
N LYS A 366 10.98 -24.88 -0.63
CA LYS A 366 12.38 -25.03 -0.16
C LYS A 366 12.80 -23.97 0.86
N ASP A 367 11.99 -22.92 1.03
CA ASP A 367 12.36 -21.74 1.82
C ASP A 367 11.12 -21.07 2.44
N PRO A 368 10.32 -21.83 3.22
CA PRO A 368 9.02 -21.38 3.69
C PRO A 368 9.10 -20.24 4.71
N THR A 369 10.28 -20.02 5.32
CA THR A 369 10.52 -18.98 6.33
C THR A 369 10.84 -17.62 5.75
N SER A 370 11.25 -17.57 4.47
CA SER A 370 11.74 -16.33 3.86
C SER A 370 11.07 -15.99 2.53
N ALA A 371 10.29 -16.90 1.94
CA ALA A 371 9.55 -16.62 0.71
C ALA A 371 8.18 -17.31 0.59
N ILE A 372 7.27 -16.64 -0.15
CA ILE A 372 5.96 -17.16 -0.55
C ILE A 372 5.72 -16.94 -2.04
N PHE A 373 4.80 -17.74 -2.58
CA PHE A 373 4.13 -17.45 -3.84
C PHE A 373 2.70 -16.96 -3.59
N HIS A 374 2.19 -16.15 -4.51
CA HIS A 374 0.78 -15.79 -4.56
C HIS A 374 0.29 -15.98 -6.01
N LEU A 375 -0.70 -16.86 -6.20
CA LEU A 375 -1.25 -17.16 -7.52
C LEU A 375 -2.52 -16.35 -7.75
N VAL A 376 -2.66 -15.76 -8.94
CA VAL A 376 -3.80 -14.93 -9.32
C VAL A 376 -4.41 -15.47 -10.61
N ASN A 377 -5.69 -15.85 -10.58
CA ASN A 377 -6.40 -16.31 -11.75
C ASN A 377 -6.82 -15.14 -12.65
N LEU A 378 -6.41 -15.18 -13.92
CA LEU A 378 -6.69 -14.15 -14.92
C LEU A 378 -7.31 -14.77 -16.19
N PRO A 379 -8.53 -15.35 -16.06
CA PRO A 379 -9.14 -16.19 -17.10
C PRO A 379 -9.58 -15.42 -18.35
N THR A 380 -9.69 -14.09 -18.26
CA THR A 380 -10.18 -13.24 -19.35
C THR A 380 -9.21 -12.09 -19.65
N PRO A 381 -9.23 -11.55 -20.89
CA PRO A 381 -8.45 -10.36 -21.22
C PRO A 381 -8.72 -9.19 -20.29
N ARG A 382 -9.99 -8.96 -19.93
CA ARG A 382 -10.42 -7.94 -18.96
C ARG A 382 -9.65 -8.06 -17.64
N ARG A 383 -9.65 -9.25 -17.03
CA ARG A 383 -8.97 -9.47 -15.74
C ARG A 383 -7.46 -9.24 -15.82
N ARG A 384 -6.80 -9.61 -16.93
CA ARG A 384 -5.36 -9.36 -17.11
C ARG A 384 -5.02 -7.88 -17.23
N ILE A 385 -5.77 -7.14 -18.05
CA ILE A 385 -5.58 -5.68 -18.20
C ILE A 385 -5.84 -4.96 -16.87
N ALA A 386 -6.89 -5.38 -16.16
CA ALA A 386 -7.20 -4.84 -14.84
C ALA A 386 -6.11 -5.18 -13.80
N TYR A 387 -5.54 -6.38 -13.84
CA TYR A 387 -4.46 -6.80 -12.96
C TYR A 387 -3.19 -5.97 -13.17
N ASP A 388 -2.74 -5.81 -14.42
CA ASP A 388 -1.54 -5.02 -14.73
C ASP A 388 -1.68 -3.59 -14.19
N PHE A 389 -2.86 -3.00 -14.39
CA PHE A 389 -3.16 -1.66 -13.87
C PHE A 389 -3.28 -1.61 -12.34
N TYR A 390 -3.86 -2.65 -11.71
CA TYR A 390 -3.95 -2.76 -10.25
C TYR A 390 -2.56 -2.81 -9.60
N ILE A 391 -1.62 -3.57 -10.17
CA ILE A 391 -0.25 -3.69 -9.65
C ILE A 391 0.51 -2.38 -9.75
N GLU A 392 0.36 -1.64 -10.86
CA GLU A 392 1.01 -0.33 -11.03
C GLU A 392 0.49 0.71 -10.04
N ARG A 393 -0.80 0.65 -9.70
CA ARG A 393 -1.49 1.64 -8.86
C ARG A 393 -1.40 1.34 -7.36
N THR A 394 -1.35 0.06 -6.99
CA THR A 394 -1.51 -0.36 -5.59
C THR A 394 -0.14 -0.57 -4.94
N PRO A 395 0.20 0.19 -3.89
CA PRO A 395 1.46 0.03 -3.17
C PRO A 395 1.67 -1.42 -2.67
N GLU A 396 2.92 -1.89 -2.68
CA GLU A 396 3.26 -3.25 -2.22
C GLU A 396 2.73 -3.58 -0.81
N PRO A 397 2.79 -2.67 0.19
CA PRO A 397 2.25 -2.95 1.52
C PRO A 397 0.75 -3.23 1.53
N GLU A 398 -0.02 -2.50 0.71
CA GLU A 398 -1.47 -2.69 0.61
C GLU A 398 -1.80 -4.03 -0.06
N ARG A 399 -1.08 -4.38 -1.13
CA ARG A 399 -1.23 -5.69 -1.79
C ARG A 399 -0.90 -6.84 -0.84
N LEU A 400 0.21 -6.74 -0.10
CA LEU A 400 0.60 -7.75 0.89
C LEU A 400 -0.44 -7.87 2.01
N ALA A 401 -1.01 -6.76 2.46
CA ALA A 401 -2.09 -6.76 3.44
C ALA A 401 -3.32 -7.51 2.91
N GLU A 402 -3.75 -7.27 1.66
CA GLU A 402 -4.88 -7.99 1.04
C GLU A 402 -4.61 -9.51 0.95
N ILE A 403 -3.41 -9.89 0.50
CA ILE A 403 -2.98 -11.30 0.46
C ILE A 403 -3.03 -11.92 1.87
N THR A 404 -2.53 -11.19 2.87
CA THR A 404 -2.50 -11.63 4.27
C THR A 404 -3.90 -11.86 4.81
N GLU A 405 -4.84 -10.94 4.55
CA GLU A 405 -6.23 -11.06 5.00
C GLU A 405 -6.93 -12.27 4.38
N LYS A 406 -6.84 -12.45 3.06
CA LYS A 406 -7.40 -13.63 2.39
C LYS A 406 -6.80 -14.94 2.90
N THR A 407 -5.49 -14.93 3.18
CA THR A 407 -4.78 -16.09 3.74
C THR A 407 -5.25 -16.41 5.16
N CYS A 408 -5.31 -15.41 6.04
CA CYS A 408 -5.75 -15.59 7.43
C CYS A 408 -7.21 -16.02 7.52
N LEU A 409 -8.09 -15.46 6.67
CA LEU A 409 -9.50 -15.88 6.60
C LEU A 409 -9.61 -17.36 6.21
N ALA A 410 -8.87 -17.79 5.18
CA ALA A 410 -8.87 -19.19 4.75
C ALA A 410 -8.34 -20.14 5.83
N LEU A 411 -7.28 -19.75 6.55
CA LEU A 411 -6.73 -20.53 7.67
C LEU A 411 -7.70 -20.59 8.85
N ALA A 412 -8.48 -19.54 9.10
CA ALA A 412 -9.51 -19.54 10.14
C ALA A 412 -10.72 -20.42 9.75
N GLU A 413 -11.12 -20.40 8.47
CA GLU A 413 -12.26 -21.17 7.95
C GLU A 413 -12.01 -22.68 7.91
N SER A 414 -10.76 -23.12 7.71
CA SER A 414 -10.43 -24.56 7.75
C SER A 414 -10.70 -25.15 9.14
N GLY A 415 -10.51 -24.37 10.20
CA GLY A 415 -10.65 -24.80 11.60
C GLY A 415 -9.60 -25.82 12.05
N ASP A 416 -8.68 -26.20 11.17
CA ASP A 416 -7.61 -27.16 11.42
C ASP A 416 -6.45 -26.54 12.19
N ALA A 417 -5.60 -27.39 12.76
CA ALA A 417 -4.33 -26.93 13.31
C ALA A 417 -3.40 -26.45 12.19
N LEU A 418 -2.74 -25.31 12.41
CA LEU A 418 -1.71 -24.82 11.48
C LEU A 418 -0.57 -25.83 11.35
N THR A 419 -0.13 -26.06 10.12
CA THR A 419 1.06 -26.83 9.81
C THR A 419 2.33 -26.00 10.03
N SER A 420 3.48 -26.65 10.23
CA SER A 420 4.76 -25.94 10.43
C SER A 420 5.14 -25.04 9.23
N ASN A 421 4.73 -25.40 8.00
CA ASN A 421 4.93 -24.56 6.82
C ASN A 421 4.04 -23.31 6.84
N GLU A 422 2.79 -23.43 7.30
CA GLU A 422 1.88 -22.28 7.44
C GLU A 422 2.38 -21.33 8.54
N ILE A 423 2.89 -21.86 9.65
CA ILE A 423 3.50 -21.06 10.73
C ILE A 423 4.75 -20.34 10.22
N SER A 424 5.64 -21.05 9.51
CA SER A 424 6.85 -20.48 8.93
C SER A 424 6.56 -19.32 7.97
N MET A 425 5.46 -19.43 7.20
CA MET A 425 5.04 -18.40 6.26
C MET A 425 4.58 -17.10 6.93
N LEU A 426 4.11 -17.14 8.18
CA LEU A 426 3.56 -15.97 8.89
C LEU A 426 4.57 -14.83 8.99
N SER A 427 5.88 -15.11 9.03
CA SER A 427 6.96 -14.10 9.06
C SER A 427 6.92 -13.15 7.85
N ILE A 428 6.47 -13.65 6.70
CA ILE A 428 6.51 -12.94 5.40
C ILE A 428 5.24 -12.10 5.19
N LEU A 429 4.15 -12.47 5.85
CA LEU A 429 2.87 -11.78 5.79
C LEU A 429 2.89 -10.43 6.52
N GLU A 430 1.83 -9.63 6.35
CA GLU A 430 1.70 -8.34 7.03
C GLU A 430 1.57 -8.54 8.55
N PRO A 431 2.48 -7.97 9.37
CA PRO A 431 2.57 -8.28 10.80
C PRO A 431 1.32 -8.02 11.62
N ASN A 432 0.62 -6.89 11.40
CA ASN A 432 -0.52 -6.52 12.22
C ASN A 432 -1.70 -7.47 12.02
N ARG A 433 -2.07 -7.72 10.75
CA ARG A 433 -3.15 -8.63 10.37
C ARG A 433 -2.85 -10.06 10.83
N THR A 434 -1.60 -10.49 10.68
CA THR A 434 -1.18 -11.83 11.10
C THR A 434 -1.20 -11.98 12.61
N SER A 435 -0.79 -10.95 13.37
CA SER A 435 -0.85 -10.94 14.83
C SER A 435 -2.28 -10.97 15.34
N GLU A 436 -3.18 -10.20 14.72
CA GLU A 436 -4.62 -10.25 15.04
C GLU A 436 -5.20 -11.65 14.81
N PHE A 437 -4.87 -12.26 13.67
CA PHE A 437 -5.26 -13.63 13.35
C PHE A 437 -4.74 -14.63 14.39
N VAL A 438 -3.45 -14.60 14.72
CA VAL A 438 -2.84 -15.49 15.71
C VAL A 438 -3.49 -15.32 17.10
N GLY A 439 -3.78 -14.09 17.51
CA GLY A 439 -4.52 -13.83 18.74
C GLY A 439 -5.89 -14.51 18.75
N LYS A 440 -6.68 -14.33 17.68
CA LYS A 440 -8.00 -14.99 17.53
C LYS A 440 -7.88 -16.50 17.47
N TYR A 441 -6.84 -17.03 16.82
CA TYR A 441 -6.57 -18.46 16.74
C TYR A 441 -6.38 -19.05 18.15
N PHE A 442 -5.53 -18.45 18.99
CA PHE A 442 -5.34 -18.91 20.38
C PHE A 442 -6.63 -18.78 21.21
N GLU A 443 -7.36 -17.68 21.08
CA GLU A 443 -8.67 -17.52 21.74
C GLU A 443 -9.61 -18.67 21.37
N GLN A 444 -9.78 -18.97 20.08
CA GLN A 444 -10.68 -20.03 19.61
C GLN A 444 -10.23 -21.42 20.07
N ARG A 445 -8.93 -21.72 20.03
CA ARG A 445 -8.41 -22.99 20.55
C ARG A 445 -8.63 -23.11 22.05
N SER A 446 -8.50 -22.01 22.80
CA SER A 446 -8.74 -22.02 24.25
C SER A 446 -10.16 -22.40 24.65
N LEU A 447 -11.14 -22.08 23.82
CA LEU A 447 -12.55 -22.41 24.07
C LEU A 447 -12.91 -23.85 23.69
N SER A 448 -12.16 -24.44 22.76
CA SER A 448 -12.47 -25.74 22.15
C SER A 448 -11.57 -26.88 22.62
N ALA A 449 -10.45 -26.56 23.28
CA ALA A 449 -9.48 -27.55 23.71
C ALA A 449 -9.94 -28.32 24.95
N ALA A 450 -9.57 -29.60 24.99
CA ALA A 450 -9.49 -30.37 26.23
C ALA A 450 -8.49 -29.71 27.20
N PRO A 451 -8.58 -30.01 28.52
CA PRO A 451 -7.59 -29.57 29.50
C PRO A 451 -6.18 -29.80 28.97
N ALA A 452 -5.31 -28.85 29.25
CA ALA A 452 -4.04 -28.72 28.56
C ALA A 452 -3.17 -29.99 28.72
N GLU A 453 -3.26 -30.68 29.88
CA GLU A 453 -2.61 -31.96 30.20
C GLU A 453 -2.96 -33.14 29.26
N ASP A 454 -4.11 -33.08 28.57
CA ASP A 454 -4.60 -34.15 27.69
C ASP A 454 -4.20 -33.93 26.21
N ARG A 455 -3.39 -32.90 25.90
CA ARG A 455 -3.03 -32.56 24.51
C ARG A 455 -1.81 -33.34 24.01
N PRO A 456 -1.76 -33.71 22.72
CA PRO A 456 -0.59 -34.34 22.12
C PRO A 456 0.62 -33.40 22.12
N GLU A 457 1.82 -33.91 22.44
CA GLU A 457 3.09 -33.15 22.41
C GLU A 457 3.33 -32.38 21.10
N PHE A 458 2.90 -32.95 19.97
CA PHE A 458 3.02 -32.31 18.65
C PHE A 458 2.24 -30.98 18.56
N SER A 459 1.07 -30.89 19.20
CA SER A 459 0.27 -29.65 19.23
C SER A 459 0.97 -28.54 20.00
N LEU A 460 1.70 -28.90 21.07
CA LEU A 460 2.41 -27.95 21.92
C LEU A 460 3.61 -27.33 21.20
N ARG A 461 4.28 -28.13 20.36
CA ARG A 461 5.38 -27.66 19.52
C ARG A 461 4.91 -26.61 18.50
N LEU A 462 3.73 -26.77 17.91
CA LEU A 462 3.20 -25.81 16.93
C LEU A 462 2.77 -24.50 17.59
N ASP A 463 2.07 -24.58 18.74
CA ASP A 463 1.71 -23.38 19.52
C ASP A 463 2.96 -22.60 19.94
N PHE A 464 4.05 -23.31 20.22
CA PHE A 464 5.35 -22.74 20.52
C PHE A 464 6.00 -22.04 19.32
N GLU A 465 6.03 -22.66 18.13
CA GLU A 465 6.53 -22.03 16.90
C GLU A 465 5.75 -20.73 16.59
N ILE A 466 4.44 -20.70 16.89
CA ILE A 466 3.62 -19.49 16.76
C ILE A 466 4.03 -18.42 17.78
N CYS A 467 4.35 -18.80 19.02
CA CYS A 467 4.85 -17.87 20.03
C CYS A 467 6.22 -17.27 19.65
N GLU A 468 7.13 -18.07 19.10
CA GLU A 468 8.41 -17.58 18.55
C GLU A 468 8.19 -16.55 17.44
N TYR A 469 7.27 -16.85 16.51
CA TYR A 469 6.85 -15.89 15.49
C TYR A 469 6.38 -14.55 16.10
N LEU A 470 5.51 -14.59 17.12
CA LEU A 470 5.01 -13.36 17.75
C LEU A 470 6.14 -12.55 18.42
N ILE A 471 7.07 -13.24 19.08
CA ILE A 471 8.24 -12.61 19.71
C ILE A 471 9.08 -11.89 18.67
N GLU A 472 9.32 -12.49 17.51
CA GLU A 472 10.20 -11.92 16.49
C GLU A 472 9.51 -10.87 15.61
N TYR A 473 8.31 -11.17 15.14
CA TYR A 473 7.61 -10.40 14.10
C TYR A 473 6.24 -9.86 14.50
N GLY A 474 5.67 -10.36 15.59
CA GLY A 474 4.30 -10.04 15.99
C GLY A 474 4.08 -8.58 16.40
N THR A 475 2.82 -8.21 16.66
CA THR A 475 2.46 -6.90 17.18
C THR A 475 1.45 -7.02 18.31
N THR A 476 1.23 -5.92 19.02
CA THR A 476 0.22 -5.83 20.09
C THR A 476 -1.20 -6.18 19.66
N ALA A 477 -1.49 -6.29 18.36
CA ALA A 477 -2.76 -6.79 17.84
C ALA A 477 -3.09 -8.24 18.30
N ALA A 478 -2.08 -9.06 18.64
CA ALA A 478 -2.30 -10.41 19.17
C ALA A 478 -2.76 -10.42 20.64
N VAL A 479 -2.44 -9.37 21.41
CA VAL A 479 -2.58 -9.35 22.88
C VAL A 479 -4.00 -9.67 23.37
N PRO A 480 -5.09 -9.11 22.81
CA PRO A 480 -6.44 -9.40 23.31
C PRO A 480 -6.79 -10.90 23.29
N GLY A 481 -6.38 -11.61 22.23
CA GLY A 481 -6.64 -13.04 22.09
C GLY A 481 -5.74 -13.89 22.97
N LEU A 482 -4.46 -13.51 23.10
CA LEU A 482 -3.52 -14.14 24.03
C LEU A 482 -4.02 -14.07 25.48
N LEU A 483 -4.54 -12.92 25.92
CA LEU A 483 -5.06 -12.75 27.28
C LEU A 483 -6.25 -13.65 27.56
N LYS A 484 -7.19 -13.77 26.62
CA LYS A 484 -8.32 -14.71 26.78
C LYS A 484 -7.85 -16.16 26.83
N ALA A 485 -6.86 -16.52 26.01
CA ALA A 485 -6.28 -17.86 26.06
C ALA A 485 -5.57 -18.14 27.39
N ILE A 486 -4.89 -17.14 27.97
CA ILE A 486 -4.31 -17.22 29.32
C ILE A 486 -5.39 -17.37 30.39
N GLU A 487 -6.46 -16.57 30.34
CA GLU A 487 -7.59 -16.65 31.28
C GLU A 487 -8.27 -18.02 31.26
N ASN A 488 -8.27 -18.68 30.10
CA ASN A 488 -8.78 -20.03 29.89
C ASN A 488 -7.75 -21.14 30.19
N ASP A 489 -6.60 -20.80 30.78
CA ASP A 489 -5.50 -21.72 31.12
C ASP A 489 -5.05 -22.58 29.92
N TYR A 490 -5.00 -21.97 28.73
CA TYR A 490 -4.73 -22.69 27.48
C TYR A 490 -3.28 -23.12 27.31
N PHE A 491 -2.33 -22.30 27.78
CA PHE A 491 -0.90 -22.51 27.55
C PHE A 491 -0.32 -23.49 28.57
N LEU A 492 0.28 -24.58 28.10
CA LEU A 492 0.93 -25.60 28.95
C LEU A 492 2.35 -25.23 29.42
N GLU A 493 2.79 -25.95 30.45
CA GLU A 493 4.20 -26.15 30.77
C GLU A 493 4.92 -26.82 29.59
N LEU A 494 5.87 -26.12 28.96
CA LEU A 494 6.59 -26.67 27.80
C LEU A 494 7.56 -27.78 28.19
N SER A 495 8.16 -27.71 29.39
CA SER A 495 8.90 -28.81 30.03
C SER A 495 9.43 -28.39 31.41
N ALA A 496 9.88 -29.36 32.21
CA ALA A 496 10.67 -29.11 33.42
C ALA A 496 11.98 -28.31 33.18
N ARG A 497 12.41 -28.13 31.92
CA ARG A 497 13.57 -27.31 31.52
C ARG A 497 13.19 -25.89 31.10
N MET A 498 11.91 -25.62 30.88
CA MET A 498 11.40 -24.31 30.45
C MET A 498 10.15 -23.96 31.26
N PRO A 499 10.33 -23.63 32.55
CA PRO A 499 9.23 -23.42 33.48
C PRO A 499 8.53 -22.08 33.28
N ILE A 500 8.50 -21.49 32.08
CA ILE A 500 7.97 -20.13 31.86
C ILE A 500 6.54 -20.20 31.32
N HIS A 501 5.65 -19.35 31.84
CA HIS A 501 4.36 -19.12 31.21
C HIS A 501 4.54 -18.37 29.88
N VAL A 502 4.62 -19.12 28.77
CA VAL A 502 4.93 -18.55 27.45
C VAL A 502 3.90 -17.55 26.96
N GLY A 503 2.61 -17.76 27.24
CA GLY A 503 1.58 -16.77 26.92
C GLY A 503 1.85 -15.40 27.56
N TRP A 504 2.24 -15.38 28.84
CA TRP A 504 2.61 -14.14 29.54
C TRP A 504 3.90 -13.54 29.01
N MET A 505 4.91 -14.38 28.74
CA MET A 505 6.19 -13.94 28.16
C MET A 505 5.97 -13.21 26.83
N VAL A 506 5.28 -13.84 25.88
CA VAL A 506 4.97 -13.25 24.57
C VAL A 506 4.20 -11.95 24.74
N THR A 507 3.17 -11.95 25.61
CA THR A 507 2.36 -10.75 25.88
C THR A 507 3.22 -9.59 26.37
N PHE A 508 4.12 -9.81 27.32
CA PHE A 508 5.00 -8.76 27.83
C PHE A 508 6.02 -8.28 26.80
N VAL A 509 6.59 -9.19 26.00
CA VAL A 509 7.51 -8.83 24.91
C VAL A 509 6.83 -7.92 23.88
N LEU A 510 5.60 -8.26 23.46
CA LEU A 510 4.83 -7.44 22.51
C LEU A 510 4.55 -6.04 23.07
N ILE A 511 4.17 -5.97 24.35
CA ILE A 511 3.81 -4.72 25.02
C ILE A 511 5.02 -3.82 25.23
N ASP A 512 6.16 -4.39 25.61
CA ASP A 512 7.41 -3.65 25.75
C ASP A 512 7.87 -3.08 24.40
N ARG A 513 7.85 -3.91 23.34
CA ARG A 513 8.28 -3.51 22.00
C ARG A 513 7.42 -2.40 21.39
N ASP A 514 6.10 -2.57 21.33
CA ASP A 514 5.24 -1.68 20.54
C ASP A 514 4.69 -0.50 21.35
N SER A 515 4.74 -0.60 22.68
CA SER A 515 4.56 0.54 23.59
C SER A 515 3.28 1.43 23.45
N PRO A 516 2.05 0.92 23.20
CA PRO A 516 0.88 1.81 23.11
C PRO A 516 0.59 2.55 24.44
N GLU A 517 0.18 3.82 24.39
CA GLU A 517 -0.20 4.62 25.59
C GLU A 517 -1.35 3.96 26.38
N ALA A 518 -2.23 3.22 25.71
CA ALA A 518 -3.34 2.49 26.32
C ALA A 518 -2.89 1.35 27.25
N THR A 519 -1.63 0.92 27.17
CA THR A 519 -1.13 -0.27 27.85
C THR A 519 -0.72 -0.02 29.30
N ASP A 520 -0.44 1.23 29.67
CA ASP A 520 -0.03 1.58 31.03
C ASP A 520 -1.13 1.33 32.07
N ALA A 521 -2.39 1.58 31.69
CA ALA A 521 -3.54 1.30 32.54
C ALA A 521 -3.70 -0.21 32.80
N TRP A 522 -3.43 -1.02 31.77
CA TRP A 522 -3.46 -2.47 31.85
C TRP A 522 -2.30 -3.03 32.70
N LEU A 523 -1.06 -2.60 32.43
CA LEU A 523 0.12 -2.95 33.24
C LEU A 523 -0.10 -2.62 34.72
N ALA A 524 -0.67 -1.45 35.01
CA ALA A 524 -1.00 -1.05 36.36
C ALA A 524 -2.04 -1.94 37.04
N GLY A 525 -3.02 -2.46 36.29
CA GLY A 525 -3.99 -3.43 36.78
C GLY A 525 -3.34 -4.76 37.18
N LEU A 526 -2.25 -5.13 36.53
CA LEU A 526 -1.50 -6.35 36.82
C LEU A 526 -0.53 -6.25 37.98
N ILE A 527 -0.19 -5.05 38.48
CA ILE A 527 0.78 -4.87 39.58
C ILE A 527 0.36 -5.67 40.82
N SER A 528 -0.94 -5.88 41.05
CA SER A 528 -1.46 -6.66 42.17
C SER A 528 -1.49 -8.16 41.93
N ASN A 529 -1.26 -8.62 40.70
CA ASN A 529 -1.20 -10.03 40.34
C ASN A 529 0.05 -10.67 40.98
N GLN A 530 -0.13 -11.73 41.77
CA GLN A 530 0.93 -12.48 42.44
C GLN A 530 1.12 -13.89 41.85
N ASP A 531 0.41 -14.19 40.76
CA ASP A 531 0.58 -15.43 40.02
C ASP A 531 2.01 -15.48 39.52
N LYS A 532 2.61 -16.65 39.69
CA LYS A 532 4.01 -16.86 39.34
C LYS A 532 4.10 -16.97 37.83
N TRP A 533 5.08 -16.27 37.27
CA TRP A 533 5.41 -16.40 35.86
C TRP A 533 6.31 -17.63 35.58
N LEU A 534 6.82 -18.28 36.64
CA LEU A 534 7.61 -19.52 36.63
C LEU A 534 6.91 -20.69 37.34
N TRP A 535 6.93 -21.88 36.72
CA TRP A 535 6.38 -23.15 37.22
C TRP A 535 7.43 -23.94 38.04
N HIS A 536 7.09 -24.38 39.26
CA HIS A 536 7.89 -25.20 40.20
C HIS A 536 9.24 -24.63 40.72
N ASP A 537 9.55 -24.86 42.01
CA ASP A 537 10.78 -24.56 42.82
C ASP A 537 11.48 -23.19 42.71
N PHE A 538 11.09 -22.36 41.75
CA PHE A 538 11.62 -21.03 41.45
C PHE A 538 10.71 -19.92 41.99
N ALA A 539 9.91 -20.24 43.01
CA ALA A 539 8.94 -19.34 43.63
C ALA A 539 9.52 -18.00 44.10
N GLU A 540 10.84 -17.93 44.33
CA GLU A 540 11.57 -16.74 44.77
C GLU A 540 12.02 -15.82 43.60
N MET A 541 11.70 -16.17 42.35
CA MET A 541 12.24 -15.55 41.13
C MET A 541 11.32 -14.50 40.47
N GLY A 542 10.18 -14.16 41.09
CA GLY A 542 9.30 -13.06 40.66
C GLY A 542 7.88 -13.51 40.30
N ASP A 543 7.01 -12.55 40.02
CA ASP A 543 5.60 -12.75 39.68
C ASP A 543 5.18 -11.84 38.52
N ILE A 544 4.00 -12.08 37.94
CA ILE A 544 3.47 -11.27 36.83
C ILE A 544 3.41 -9.78 37.19
N GLY A 545 3.04 -9.48 38.44
CA GLY A 545 2.94 -8.10 38.92
C GLY A 545 4.29 -7.39 39.05
N SER A 546 5.39 -8.09 39.36
CA SER A 546 6.72 -7.49 39.40
C SER A 546 7.25 -7.14 38.01
N ILE A 547 6.96 -7.96 37.00
CA ILE A 547 7.28 -7.66 35.59
C ILE A 547 6.46 -6.47 35.09
N ALA A 548 5.14 -6.50 35.29
CA ALA A 548 4.26 -5.42 34.87
C ALA A 548 4.63 -4.08 35.53
N ALA A 549 5.01 -4.11 36.82
CA ALA A 549 5.48 -2.93 37.53
C ALA A 549 6.81 -2.39 36.97
N ALA A 550 7.77 -3.26 36.64
CA ALA A 550 9.04 -2.84 36.10
C ALA A 550 8.88 -2.22 34.70
N LEU A 551 8.12 -2.85 33.81
CA LEU A 551 7.80 -2.29 32.49
C LEU A 551 7.13 -0.92 32.62
N LEU A 552 6.11 -0.80 33.48
CA LEU A 552 5.44 0.48 33.70
C LEU A 552 6.40 1.56 34.19
N LEU A 553 7.34 1.24 35.09
CA LEU A 553 8.32 2.20 35.59
C LEU A 553 9.33 2.61 34.53
N GLU A 554 9.89 1.65 33.79
CA GLU A 554 10.90 1.90 32.75
C GLU A 554 10.34 2.78 31.63
N ARG A 555 9.10 2.53 31.21
CA ARG A 555 8.36 3.37 30.23
C ARG A 555 8.24 4.82 30.67
N HIS A 556 8.08 5.04 31.99
CA HIS A 556 8.01 6.37 32.61
C HIS A 556 9.38 6.88 33.08
N GLN A 557 10.47 6.29 32.58
CA GLN A 557 11.85 6.66 32.87
C GLN A 557 12.17 6.64 34.37
N ARG A 558 11.55 5.71 35.11
CA ARG A 558 11.82 5.47 36.52
C ARG A 558 12.64 4.20 36.68
N LEU A 559 13.60 4.26 37.61
CA LEU A 559 14.46 3.11 37.91
C LEU A 559 13.68 2.10 38.77
N PRO A 560 13.52 0.84 38.32
CA PRO A 560 12.82 -0.19 39.11
C PRO A 560 13.38 -0.34 40.54
N THR A 561 14.69 -0.19 40.71
CA THR A 561 15.37 -0.30 42.02
C THR A 561 14.89 0.72 43.05
N GLU A 562 14.46 1.91 42.63
CA GLU A 562 13.85 2.91 43.53
C GLU A 562 12.55 2.40 44.16
N PHE A 563 11.90 1.44 43.50
CA PHE A 563 10.63 0.85 43.91
C PHE A 563 10.79 -0.54 44.52
N GLN A 564 12.01 -0.90 44.95
CA GLN A 564 12.32 -2.21 45.53
C GLN A 564 12.09 -3.36 44.52
N LEU A 565 12.24 -3.07 43.22
CA LEU A 565 12.31 -4.08 42.17
C LEU A 565 13.78 -4.31 41.82
N GLU A 566 14.21 -5.56 41.92
CA GLU A 566 15.53 -5.98 41.47
C GLU A 566 15.41 -6.86 40.24
N ARG A 567 16.31 -6.62 39.28
CA ARG A 567 16.46 -7.51 38.13
C ARG A 567 17.02 -8.83 38.62
N PHE A 568 16.33 -9.91 38.30
CA PHE A 568 16.74 -11.25 38.63
C PHE A 568 17.75 -11.76 37.60
N GLN A 569 18.88 -12.30 38.08
CA GLN A 569 19.82 -13.04 37.23
C GLN A 569 19.39 -14.49 37.18
N VAL A 570 19.05 -14.96 35.99
CA VAL A 570 18.68 -16.35 35.75
C VAL A 570 19.93 -17.21 35.69
N ASP A 571 19.84 -18.43 36.21
CA ASP A 571 20.93 -19.42 36.09
C ASP A 571 21.23 -19.71 34.61
N ASP A 572 22.47 -20.11 34.30
CA ASP A 572 22.98 -20.28 32.94
C ASP A 572 22.09 -21.22 32.10
N ALA A 573 21.45 -22.21 32.72
CA ALA A 573 20.54 -23.14 32.04
C ALA A 573 19.25 -22.48 31.53
N ILE A 574 18.68 -21.53 32.29
CA ILE A 574 17.48 -20.80 31.87
C ILE A 574 17.87 -19.62 30.98
N SER A 575 19.03 -18.99 31.21
CA SER A 575 19.59 -17.97 30.31
C SER A 575 19.82 -18.54 28.91
N ASN A 576 20.47 -19.70 28.79
CA ASN A 576 20.68 -20.34 27.48
C ASN A 576 19.34 -20.67 26.79
N SER A 577 18.34 -21.10 27.56
CA SER A 577 17.00 -21.36 27.01
C SER A 577 16.34 -20.06 26.51
N LEU A 578 16.42 -18.95 27.25
CA LEU A 578 15.92 -17.63 26.84
C LEU A 578 16.70 -17.01 25.67
N ASP A 579 18.01 -17.27 25.60
CA ASP A 579 18.88 -16.87 24.51
C ASP A 579 18.54 -17.63 23.21
N ASP A 580 18.17 -18.91 23.31
CA ASP A 580 17.63 -19.70 22.18
C ASP A 580 16.33 -19.08 21.63
N PHE A 581 15.55 -18.36 22.45
CA PHE A 581 14.35 -17.59 22.02
C PHE A 581 14.67 -16.18 21.50
N ASN A 582 15.93 -15.76 21.57
CA ASN A 582 16.31 -14.35 21.38
C ASN A 582 15.50 -13.39 22.29
N VAL A 583 14.97 -13.89 23.42
CA VAL A 583 14.17 -13.12 24.37
C VAL A 583 15.12 -12.40 25.31
N ARG A 584 15.44 -11.15 24.97
CA ARG A 584 16.19 -10.24 25.85
C ARG A 584 15.29 -9.53 26.84
N PHE A 585 14.38 -10.27 27.47
CA PHE A 585 13.39 -9.68 28.37
C PHE A 585 13.93 -9.67 29.82
N PRO A 586 14.05 -8.51 30.49
CA PRO A 586 14.55 -8.42 31.85
C PRO A 586 13.51 -8.94 32.86
N LEU A 587 13.94 -9.83 33.74
CA LEU A 587 13.10 -10.43 34.75
C LEU A 587 13.23 -9.68 36.07
N TYR A 588 12.12 -9.46 36.76
CA TYR A 588 12.07 -8.63 37.96
C TYR A 588 11.35 -9.31 39.11
N ARG A 589 11.80 -9.02 40.33
CA ARG A 589 11.12 -9.41 41.57
C ARG A 589 11.09 -8.27 42.57
N PHE A 590 10.03 -8.20 43.38
CA PHE A 590 10.01 -7.29 44.53
C PHE A 590 10.86 -7.85 45.67
N THR A 591 11.76 -7.04 46.22
CA THR A 591 12.60 -7.41 47.37
C THR A 591 11.90 -7.21 48.71
N ASP A 592 10.85 -6.39 48.73
CA ASP A 592 9.96 -6.14 49.87
C ASP A 592 8.51 -6.00 49.36
N PRO A 593 7.52 -6.69 49.97
CA PRO A 593 6.10 -6.55 49.62
C PRO A 593 5.57 -5.11 49.58
N LYS A 594 6.19 -4.18 50.33
CA LYS A 594 5.85 -2.75 50.32
C LYS A 594 6.19 -2.06 49.00
N GLY A 595 7.15 -2.58 48.24
CA GLY A 595 7.56 -2.05 46.94
C GLY A 595 6.39 -1.99 45.96
N ARG A 596 5.59 -3.05 45.93
CA ARG A 596 4.37 -3.13 45.14
C ARG A 596 3.39 -1.99 45.43
N GLN A 597 3.13 -1.72 46.71
CA GLN A 597 2.26 -0.61 47.13
C GLN A 597 2.85 0.75 46.75
N LYS A 598 4.18 0.89 46.74
CA LYS A 598 4.87 2.11 46.32
C LYS A 598 4.63 2.41 44.84
N VAL A 599 4.70 1.38 43.97
CA VAL A 599 4.40 1.53 42.53
C VAL A 599 2.93 1.90 42.31
N VAL A 600 1.99 1.21 42.97
CA VAL A 600 0.55 1.52 42.86
C VAL A 600 0.25 2.97 43.26
N ARG A 601 0.81 3.44 44.39
CA ARG A 601 0.62 4.83 44.84
C ARG A 601 1.24 5.84 43.87
N TRP A 602 2.43 5.56 43.37
CA TRP A 602 3.10 6.41 42.39
C TRP A 602 2.26 6.55 41.12
N TRP A 603 1.71 5.45 40.59
CA TRP A 603 0.88 5.49 39.39
C TRP A 603 -0.43 6.25 39.60
N GLN A 604 -1.08 6.10 40.76
CA GLN A 604 -2.28 6.87 41.12
C GLN A 604 -1.99 8.38 41.13
N GLN A 605 -0.82 8.79 41.61
CA GLN A 605 -0.39 10.19 41.59
C GLN A 605 -0.16 10.69 40.15
N GLN A 606 0.45 9.87 39.28
CA GLN A 606 0.63 10.23 37.86
C GLN A 606 -0.71 10.42 37.13
N LYS A 607 -1.69 9.53 37.38
CA LYS A 607 -3.05 9.68 36.82
C LYS A 607 -3.70 11.00 37.20
N GLN A 608 -3.57 11.41 38.46
CA GLN A 608 -4.11 12.68 38.95
C GLN A 608 -3.42 13.90 38.33
N LEU A 609 -2.10 13.84 38.13
CA LEU A 609 -1.33 14.91 37.50
C LEU A 609 -1.68 15.10 36.02
N ASN A 610 -1.95 14.01 35.30
CA ASN A 610 -2.31 14.06 33.88
C ASN A 610 -3.76 14.51 33.64
N GLN A 611 -4.70 14.14 34.52
CA GLN A 611 -6.09 14.62 34.46
C GLN A 611 -6.25 16.11 34.78
N GLY A 612 -5.27 16.74 35.45
CA GLY A 612 -5.25 18.18 35.70
C GLY A 612 -4.63 19.02 34.59
N ARG A 613 -4.15 18.41 33.50
CA ARG A 613 -3.49 19.07 32.36
C ARG A 613 -4.30 19.02 31.06
N SER A 614 -5.34 18.18 30.98
CA SER A 614 -6.38 18.19 29.94
C SER A 614 -7.50 19.15 30.32
#